data_AF-A0A3D6BU90-F1
#
_entry.id   AF-A0A3D6BU90-F1
#
_cell.length_a   1.000
_cell.length_b   1.000
_cell.length_c   1.000
_cell.angle_alpha   90.00
_cell.angle_beta   90.00
_cell.angle_gamma   90.00
#
_symmetry.space_group_name_H-M   'P 1'
#
loop_
_entity.id
_entity.type
_entity.pdbx_description
1 polymer ?
#
loop_
_entity_poly.entity_id
_entity_poly.type
_entity_poly.pdbx_seq_one_letter_code
_entity_poly.pdbx_strand_id
1 'polypeptide(L)' 'MKYTFIIDDKKYEVEANDYGKAMVKMNREVVDKQNLHPMAWFGNDDDKSIPVNTWKLVRGNFYD' A
#
# COMPACT_ATOMS: atom_id res chain seq x y z
N MET A 1 -0.04 11.20 10.99
CA MET A 1 -0.94 10.03 11.09
C MET A 1 -0.13 8.78 10.78
N LYS A 2 -0.48 7.64 11.38
CA LYS A 2 0.21 6.37 11.15
C LYS A 2 -0.59 5.53 10.16
N TYR A 3 0.05 5.10 9.08
CA TYR A 3 -0.50 4.25 8.04
C TYR A 3 0.18 2.89 8.06
N THR A 4 -0.59 1.84 7.79
CA THR A 4 -0.09 0.47 7.66
C THR A 4 -0.10 0.06 6.20
N PHE A 5 0.96 -0.58 5.74
CA PHE A 5 1.04 -1.18 4.42
C PHE A 5 1.35 -2.66 4.54
N ILE A 6 0.52 -3.49 3.91
CA ILE A 6 0.69 -4.94 3.82
C ILE A 6 1.16 -5.25 2.41
N ILE A 7 2.38 -5.77 2.28
CA ILE A 7 3.00 -6.13 1.00
C ILE A 7 3.46 -7.57 1.14
N ASP A 8 2.88 -8.46 0.36
CA ASP A 8 2.98 -9.91 0.56
C ASP A 8 2.65 -10.27 2.02
N ASP A 9 3.56 -10.98 2.73
CA ASP A 9 3.40 -11.33 4.15
C ASP A 9 4.03 -10.32 5.13
N LYS A 10 4.44 -9.15 4.63
CA LYS A 10 5.15 -8.14 5.43
C LYS A 10 4.26 -6.95 5.74
N LYS A 11 4.38 -6.47 6.97
CA LYS A 11 3.72 -5.26 7.46
C LYS A 11 4.73 -4.13 7.63
N TYR A 12 4.42 -2.98 7.04
CA TYR A 12 5.21 -1.74 7.14
C TYR A 12 4.35 -0.66 7.78
N GLU A 13 4.93 0.11 8.69
CA GLU A 13 4.25 1.21 9.35
C GLU A 13 4.93 2.53 9.00
N VAL A 14 4.15 3.49 8.49
CA VAL A 14 4.66 4.76 7.98
C VAL A 14 3.92 5.91 8.64
N GLU A 15 4.69 6.84 9.20
CA GLU A 15 4.15 8.12 9.64
C GLU A 15 4.19 9.13 8.49
N ALA A 16 3.03 9.72 8.20
CA ALA A 16 2.88 10.76 7.18
C ALA A 16 1.72 11.71 7.53
N ASN A 17 1.71 12.87 6.88
CA ASN A 17 0.64 13.87 7.07
C ASN A 17 -0.68 13.42 6.43
N ASP A 18 -0.61 12.73 5.30
CA ASP A 18 -1.75 12.26 4.50
C ASP A 18 -1.42 10.90 3.86
N TYR A 19 -2.45 10.18 3.40
CA TYR A 19 -2.29 8.85 2.84
C TYR A 19 -1.50 8.85 1.51
N GLY A 20 -1.62 9.92 0.72
CA GLY A 20 -0.94 10.05 -0.57
C GLY A 20 0.59 10.10 -0.38
N LYS A 21 1.07 10.87 0.59
CA LYS A 21 2.50 10.89 0.95
C LYS A 21 2.99 9.54 1.49
N ALA A 22 2.16 8.84 2.27
CA ALA A 22 2.50 7.52 2.78
C ALA A 22 2.65 6.50 1.62
N MET A 23 1.73 6.52 0.65
CA MET A 23 1.79 5.69 -0.55
C MET A 23 3.03 5.98 -1.40
N VAL A 24 3.32 7.25 -1.69
CA VAL A 24 4.50 7.63 -2.48
C VAL A 24 5.79 7.14 -1.82
N LYS A 25 5.89 7.24 -0.50
CA LYS A 25 7.03 6.73 0.25
C LYS A 25 7.17 5.20 0.10
N MET A 26 6.08 4.45 0.30
CA MET A 26 6.10 3.00 0.16
C MET A 26 6.38 2.53 -1.26
N ASN A 27 5.87 3.23 -2.26
CA ASN A 27 6.18 2.94 -3.66
C ASN A 27 7.69 3.04 -3.89
N ARG A 28 8.32 4.16 -3.49
CA ARG A 28 9.76 4.40 -3.71
C ARG A 28 10.66 3.49 -2.88
N GLU A 29 10.32 3.27 -1.61
CA GLU A 29 11.20 2.60 -0.67
C GLU A 29 11.08 1.07 -0.72
N VAL A 30 9.95 0.56 -1.19
CA VAL A 30 9.64 -0.88 -1.15
C VAL A 30 9.23 -1.41 -2.51
N VAL A 31 8.18 -0.86 -3.12
CA VAL A 31 7.60 -1.41 -4.37
C VAL A 31 8.60 -1.34 -5.53
N ASP A 32 9.19 -0.17 -5.76
CA ASP A 32 10.12 0.07 -6.87
C ASP A 32 11.42 -0.73 -6.67
N LYS A 33 11.94 -0.77 -5.44
CA LYS A 33 13.17 -1.51 -5.12
C LYS A 33 13.02 -3.02 -5.24
N GLN A 34 11.81 -3.54 -5.02
CA GLN A 34 11.50 -4.95 -5.15
C GLN A 34 10.88 -5.31 -6.50
N ASN A 35 10.78 -4.33 -7.42
CA ASN A 35 10.19 -4.48 -8.75
C ASN A 35 8.80 -5.16 -8.71
N LEU A 36 7.93 -4.65 -7.83
CA LEU A 36 6.62 -5.28 -7.56
C LEU A 36 5.53 -4.89 -8.55
N HIS A 37 5.78 -3.94 -9.45
CA HIS A 37 4.86 -3.53 -10.52
C HIS A 37 4.65 -4.66 -11.56
N PRO A 38 3.47 -4.72 -12.23
CA PRO A 38 2.28 -3.92 -11.97
C PRO A 38 1.60 -4.32 -10.65
N MET A 39 1.03 -3.33 -9.96
CA MET A 39 0.35 -3.52 -8.68
C MET A 39 -0.75 -2.47 -8.48
N ALA A 40 -1.64 -2.76 -7.53
CA ALA A 40 -2.64 -1.82 -7.03
C ALA A 40 -2.67 -1.80 -5.49
N TRP A 41 -3.02 -0.65 -4.93
CA TRP A 41 -3.27 -0.49 -3.50
C TRP A 41 -4.75 -0.60 -3.20
N PHE A 42 -5.11 -1.46 -2.25
CA PHE A 42 -6.47 -1.61 -1.74
C PHE A 42 -6.56 -1.12 -0.30
N GLY A 43 -7.53 -0.24 -0.03
CA GLY A 43 -7.81 0.28 1.30
C GLY A 43 -9.14 -0.24 1.86
N ASN A 44 -9.53 0.28 3.02
CA ASN A 44 -10.82 -0.04 3.65
C ASN A 44 -12.03 0.32 2.76
N ASP A 45 -11.90 1.30 1.86
CA ASP A 45 -12.97 1.70 0.95
C ASP A 45 -13.18 0.70 -0.19
N ASP A 46 -12.14 -0.04 -0.56
CA ASP A 46 -12.20 -1.10 -1.58
C ASP A 46 -12.63 -2.44 -0.97
N ASP A 47 -12.14 -2.76 0.24
CA ASP A 47 -12.46 -3.98 0.99
C ASP A 47 -12.57 -3.66 2.49
N LYS A 48 -13.78 -3.81 3.04
CA LYS A 48 -14.08 -3.51 4.46
C LYS A 48 -13.38 -4.44 5.45
N SER A 49 -12.78 -5.55 5.00
CA SER A 49 -11.91 -6.40 5.83
C SER A 49 -10.53 -5.78 6.09
N ILE A 50 -10.10 -4.82 5.26
CA ILE A 50 -8.86 -4.08 5.45
C ILE A 50 -9.11 -2.98 6.48
N PRO A 51 -8.37 -2.90 7.61
CA PRO A 51 -8.62 -1.87 8.62
C PRO A 51 -8.43 -0.43 8.10
N VAL A 52 -9.05 0.54 8.74
CA VAL A 52 -8.85 1.97 8.44
C VAL A 52 -7.36 2.33 8.53
N ASN A 53 -6.89 3.22 7.66
CA ASN A 53 -5.48 3.60 7.51
C ASN A 53 -4.54 2.43 7.15
N THR A 54 -5.08 1.31 6.68
CA THR A 54 -4.31 0.17 6.16
C THR A 54 -4.50 0.05 4.66
N TRP A 55 -3.40 -0.25 3.97
CA TRP A 55 -3.36 -0.47 2.52
C TRP A 55 -2.70 -1.82 2.25
N LYS A 56 -3.31 -2.61 1.36
CA LYS A 56 -2.78 -3.90 0.93
C LYS A 56 -2.33 -3.81 -0.52
N LEU A 57 -1.13 -4.27 -0.82
CA LEU A 57 -0.63 -4.40 -2.18
C LEU A 57 -1.21 -5.67 -2.80
N VAL A 58 -1.81 -5.52 -3.97
CA VAL A 58 -2.25 -6.64 -4.80
C VAL A 58 -1.46 -6.59 -6.10
N ARG A 59 -0.78 -7.69 -6.44
CA ARG A 59 -0.01 -7.79 -7.69
C ARG A 59 -0.93 -7.99 -8.89
N GLY A 60 -0.53 -7.47 -10.03
CA GLY A 60 -1.29 -7.54 -11.28
C GLY A 60 -1.80 -6.18 -11.73
N ASN A 61 -2.21 -6.12 -12.99
CA ASN A 61 -2.79 -4.93 -13.61
C ASN A 61 -4.31 -5.07 -13.48
N PHE A 62 -4.96 -4.25 -12.66
CA PHE A 62 -6.41 -4.31 -12.47
C PHE A 62 -7.21 -3.57 -13.56
N TYR A 63 -6.50 -2.90 -14.48
CA TYR A 63 -7.08 -2.19 -15.63
C TYR A 63 -6.74 -2.86 -16.98
N ASP A 64 -6.36 -4.15 -16.96
CA ASP A 64 -6.05 -4.97 -18.13
C ASP A 64 -6.99 -6.19 -18.16
#